data_AF-A0A2V0RLJ6-F1
#
_entry.id   AF-A0A2V0RLJ6-F1
#
_cell.length_a   1.000
_cell.length_b   1.000
_cell.length_c   1.000
_cell.angle_alpha   90.00
_cell.angle_beta   90.00
_cell.angle_gamma   90.00
#
_symmetry.space_group_name_H-M   'P 1'
#
loop_
_entity.id
_entity.type
_entity.pdbx_description
1 polymer ?
#
loop_
_entity_poly.entity_id
_entity_poly.type
_entity_poly.pdbx_seq_one_letter_code
_entity_poly.pdbx_strand_id
1 'polypeptide(L)'
;MDYSSFDLSLHDRLIQLAFSELETVYDLTVREKKIFRLVKQYHHRCRVSIRGELVTRKHGLLSGSMFTNFLGTLINLAMIDATLGDTCLSHACGDDNLLISTHPLNVTRLKNVLSQDFQMSVVIDSENVKSDVFFLGFRFRGQDNMCVGSPRLILAKATFSEHFLDMSSDERLGLRVSSILSNYTNMLELVSKLIKDLTVSVSLPEERVTLTSEKEKFLLYKKHLLI
;
A
#
# COMPACT_ATOMS: atom_id res chain seq x y z
N MET A 1 0.20 4.65 10.88
CA MET A 1 -1.20 4.81 11.35
C MET A 1 -2.08 4.21 10.28
N ASP A 2 -3.12 3.48 10.66
CA ASP A 2 -3.96 2.74 9.71
C ASP A 2 -5.44 3.06 9.94
N TYR A 3 -6.22 3.16 8.86
CA TYR A 3 -7.64 3.45 8.91
C TYR A 3 -8.46 2.18 8.66
N SER A 4 -9.52 1.98 9.45
CA SER A 4 -10.47 0.90 9.15
C SER A 4 -11.37 1.30 7.97
N SER A 5 -11.26 0.58 6.86
CA SER A 5 -12.12 0.75 5.67
C SER A 5 -12.13 2.19 5.15
N PHE A 6 -10.97 2.82 5.01
CA PHE A 6 -10.81 4.24 4.67
C PHE A 6 -11.74 4.72 3.55
N ASP A 7 -11.63 4.10 2.36
CA ASP A 7 -12.44 4.43 1.19
C ASP A 7 -13.94 4.39 1.49
N LEU A 8 -14.40 3.44 2.30
CA LEU A 8 -15.83 3.30 2.61
C LEU A 8 -16.28 4.31 3.68
N SER A 9 -15.40 4.69 4.60
CA SER A 9 -15.70 5.56 5.74
C SER A 9 -15.76 7.04 5.38
N LEU A 10 -15.13 7.46 4.27
CA LEU A 10 -15.07 8.87 3.88
C LEU A 10 -16.45 9.50 3.67
N HIS A 11 -16.70 10.59 4.39
CA HIS A 11 -17.94 11.36 4.24
C HIS A 11 -17.99 12.08 2.89
N ASP A 12 -19.16 12.08 2.23
CA ASP A 12 -19.33 12.64 0.89
C ASP A 12 -18.94 14.12 0.79
N ARG A 13 -19.17 14.90 1.85
CA ARG A 13 -18.71 16.31 1.95
C ARG A 13 -17.19 16.46 1.76
N LEU A 14 -16.37 15.56 2.31
CA LEU A 14 -14.91 15.62 2.16
C LEU A 14 -14.50 15.33 0.71
N ILE A 15 -15.17 14.36 0.09
CA ILE A 15 -14.96 14.01 -1.32
C ILE A 15 -15.35 15.19 -2.23
N GLN A 16 -16.49 15.83 -1.95
CA GLN A 16 -16.94 17.00 -2.69
C GLN A 16 -15.97 18.18 -2.54
N LEU A 17 -15.46 18.42 -1.34
CA LEU A 17 -14.48 19.46 -1.06
C LEU A 17 -13.17 19.18 -1.82
N ALA A 18 -12.64 17.97 -1.73
CA ALA A 18 -11.43 17.57 -2.45
C ALA A 18 -11.58 17.77 -3.98
N PHE A 19 -12.71 17.37 -4.56
CA PHE A 19 -12.96 17.65 -5.98
C PHE A 19 -13.06 19.15 -6.28
N SER A 20 -13.69 19.94 -5.40
CA SER A 20 -13.77 21.39 -5.60
C SER A 20 -12.39 22.04 -5.58
N GLU A 21 -11.52 21.67 -4.63
CA GLU A 21 -10.15 22.16 -4.58
C GLU A 21 -9.34 21.71 -5.80
N LEU A 22 -9.53 20.49 -6.29
CA LEU A 22 -8.88 20.08 -7.52
C LEU A 22 -9.34 20.91 -8.73
N GLU A 23 -10.63 21.27 -8.81
CA GLU A 23 -11.14 22.14 -9.88
C GLU A 23 -10.48 23.52 -9.88
N THR A 24 -10.00 24.03 -8.73
CA THR A 24 -9.34 25.35 -8.64
C THR A 24 -7.88 25.34 -9.06
N VAL A 25 -7.20 24.19 -8.95
CA VAL A 25 -5.77 24.03 -9.28
C VAL A 25 -5.55 23.90 -10.79
N TYR A 26 -6.51 23.36 -11.53
CA TYR A 26 -6.39 23.18 -12.98
C TYR A 26 -7.01 24.35 -13.75
N ASP A 27 -6.30 24.87 -14.75
CA ASP A 27 -6.86 25.80 -15.74
C ASP A 27 -7.68 25.04 -16.79
N LEU A 28 -8.91 24.67 -16.41
CA LEU A 28 -9.79 23.87 -17.25
C LEU A 28 -10.54 24.72 -18.26
N THR A 29 -10.54 24.30 -19.52
CA THR A 29 -11.46 24.84 -20.53
C THR A 29 -12.92 24.59 -20.13
N VAL A 30 -13.85 25.32 -20.76
CA VAL A 30 -15.31 25.13 -20.52
C VAL A 30 -15.75 23.68 -20.74
N ARG A 31 -15.15 22.99 -21.73
CA ARG A 31 -15.45 21.59 -22.02
C ARG A 31 -14.92 20.66 -20.92
N GLU A 32 -13.66 20.83 -20.52
CA GLU A 32 -13.05 20.01 -19.46
C GLU A 32 -13.76 20.22 -18.13
N LYS A 33 -14.17 21.44 -17.80
CA LYS A 33 -14.97 21.73 -16.61
C LYS A 33 -16.29 20.97 -16.58
N LYS A 34 -16.96 20.83 -17.72
CA LYS A 34 -18.18 19.98 -17.83
C LYS A 34 -17.85 18.51 -17.58
N ILE A 35 -16.77 18.00 -18.16
CA ILE A 35 -16.32 16.61 -17.96
C ILE A 35 -15.97 16.37 -16.49
N PHE A 36 -15.19 17.27 -15.88
CA PHE A 36 -14.80 17.21 -14.47
C PHE A 36 -16.02 17.15 -13.55
N ARG A 37 -17.04 17.98 -13.81
CA ARG A 37 -18.30 17.94 -13.06
C ARG A 37 -19.05 16.61 -13.22
N LEU A 38 -19.02 16.00 -14.41
CA LEU A 38 -19.61 14.67 -14.62
C LEU A 38 -18.84 13.60 -13.83
N VAL A 39 -17.50 13.66 -13.79
CA VAL A 39 -16.66 12.77 -12.98
C VAL A 39 -16.98 12.91 -11.48
N LYS A 40 -17.08 14.14 -10.99
CA LYS A 40 -17.48 14.44 -9.60
C LYS A 40 -18.87 13.88 -9.30
N GLN A 41 -19.84 14.11 -10.18
CA GLN A 41 -21.20 13.57 -10.04
C GLN A 41 -21.22 12.04 -10.07
N TYR A 42 -20.41 11.42 -10.92
CA TYR A 42 -20.28 9.97 -11.00
C TYR A 42 -19.78 9.38 -9.68
N HIS A 43 -18.75 9.97 -9.06
CA HIS A 43 -18.27 9.51 -7.75
C HIS A 43 -19.35 9.54 -6.67
N HIS A 44 -20.18 10.57 -6.66
CA HIS A 44 -21.24 10.71 -5.67
C HIS A 44 -22.46 9.80 -5.95
N ARG A 45 -22.85 9.67 -7.22
CA ARG A 45 -24.11 9.02 -7.63
C ARG A 45 -23.94 7.62 -8.20
N CYS A 46 -22.72 7.08 -8.17
CA CYS A 46 -22.46 5.75 -8.69
C CYS A 46 -23.38 4.73 -8.00
N ARG A 47 -24.09 3.96 -8.82
CA ARG A 47 -24.83 2.79 -8.36
C ARG A 47 -23.88 1.61 -8.29
N VAL A 48 -23.97 0.83 -7.23
CA VAL A 48 -23.22 -0.41 -7.05
C VAL A 48 -24.21 -1.57 -6.93
N SER A 49 -23.81 -2.74 -7.42
CA SER A 49 -24.59 -3.96 -7.25
C SER A 49 -24.21 -4.63 -5.94
N ILE A 50 -25.16 -4.78 -5.03
CA ILE A 50 -25.00 -5.51 -3.78
C ILE A 50 -25.99 -6.66 -3.81
N ARG A 51 -25.46 -7.89 -3.90
CA ARG A 51 -26.28 -9.12 -3.99
C ARG A 51 -27.32 -9.08 -5.13
N GLY A 52 -26.96 -8.46 -6.26
CA GLY A 52 -27.81 -8.33 -7.43
C GLY A 52 -28.73 -7.10 -7.45
N GLU A 53 -28.83 -6.35 -6.34
CA GLU A 53 -29.62 -5.12 -6.27
C GLU A 53 -28.77 -3.88 -6.55
N LEU A 54 -29.31 -2.95 -7.35
CA LEU A 54 -28.66 -1.67 -7.62
C LEU A 54 -28.96 -0.67 -6.50
N VAL A 55 -27.94 -0.35 -5.71
CA VAL A 55 -28.02 0.61 -4.61
C VAL A 55 -27.19 1.85 -4.96
N THR A 56 -27.71 3.04 -4.66
CA THR A 56 -26.93 4.28 -4.78
C THR A 56 -26.13 4.48 -3.51
N ARG A 57 -24.81 4.65 -3.64
CA ARG A 57 -23.95 4.90 -2.48
C ARG A 57 -24.26 6.27 -1.87
N LYS A 58 -24.30 6.34 -0.53
CA LYS A 58 -24.48 7.60 0.20
C LYS A 58 -23.16 8.26 0.57
N HIS A 59 -22.10 7.47 0.73
CA HIS A 59 -20.78 7.91 1.16
C HIS A 59 -19.68 6.97 0.63
N GLY A 60 -18.45 7.35 0.96
CA GLY A 60 -17.22 6.67 0.61
C GLY A 60 -16.72 6.99 -0.81
N LEU A 61 -15.42 6.90 -0.97
CA LEU A 61 -14.72 7.03 -2.23
C LEU A 61 -15.00 5.80 -3.11
N LEU A 62 -15.06 6.02 -4.43
CA LEU A 62 -15.22 4.94 -5.39
C LEU A 62 -13.87 4.23 -5.57
N SER A 63 -13.69 3.06 -4.94
CA SER A 63 -12.48 2.26 -5.11
C SER A 63 -12.34 1.77 -6.57
N GLY A 64 -11.10 1.73 -7.07
CA GLY A 64 -10.79 1.31 -8.44
C GLY A 64 -10.95 2.40 -9.51
N SER A 65 -11.30 3.62 -9.14
CA SER A 65 -11.25 4.77 -10.05
C SER A 65 -9.81 5.27 -10.21
N MET A 66 -9.52 5.96 -11.32
CA MET A 66 -8.21 6.62 -11.49
C MET A 66 -7.92 7.69 -10.44
N PHE A 67 -8.96 8.18 -9.75
CA PHE A 67 -8.83 9.20 -8.72
C PHE A 67 -8.77 8.63 -7.30
N THR A 68 -8.98 7.33 -7.09
CA THR A 68 -9.13 6.75 -5.75
C THR A 68 -7.92 7.06 -4.88
N ASN A 69 -6.72 6.68 -5.34
CA ASN A 69 -5.51 6.89 -4.55
C ASN A 69 -5.23 8.39 -4.37
N PHE A 70 -5.38 9.18 -5.43
CA PHE A 70 -5.07 10.61 -5.40
C PHE A 70 -6.03 11.40 -4.49
N LEU A 71 -7.34 11.22 -4.63
CA LEU A 71 -8.33 11.83 -3.75
C LEU A 71 -8.22 11.32 -2.32
N GLY A 72 -7.98 10.01 -2.15
CA GLY A 72 -7.75 9.43 -0.84
C GLY A 72 -6.57 10.09 -0.14
N THR A 73 -5.45 10.23 -0.83
CA THR A 73 -4.25 10.94 -0.35
C THR A 73 -4.56 12.39 0.01
N LEU A 74 -5.22 13.14 -0.88
CA LEU A 74 -5.54 14.55 -0.65
C LEU A 74 -6.43 14.75 0.58
N ILE A 75 -7.50 13.94 0.69
CA ILE A 75 -8.42 14.00 1.83
C ILE A 75 -7.69 13.60 3.12
N ASN A 76 -6.86 12.56 3.07
CA ASN A 76 -6.06 12.12 4.20
C ASN A 76 -5.13 13.23 4.70
N LEU A 77 -4.33 13.84 3.82
CA LEU A 77 -3.47 14.96 4.17
C LEU A 77 -4.26 16.13 4.76
N ALA A 78 -5.40 16.49 4.17
CA ALA A 78 -6.24 17.57 4.68
C ALA A 78 -6.80 17.27 6.09
N MET A 79 -7.21 16.03 6.38
CA MET A 79 -7.66 15.63 7.71
C MET A 79 -6.52 15.69 8.74
N ILE A 80 -5.33 15.25 8.35
CA ILE A 80 -4.13 15.28 9.21
C ILE A 80 -3.69 16.71 9.48
N ASP A 81 -3.63 17.56 8.45
CA ASP A 81 -3.31 18.97 8.58
C ASP A 81 -4.32 19.71 9.47
N ALA A 82 -5.62 19.47 9.29
CA ALA A 82 -6.65 20.03 10.16
C ALA A 82 -6.53 19.58 11.63
N THR A 83 -5.93 18.41 11.88
CA THR A 83 -5.80 17.83 13.22
C THR A 83 -4.50 18.24 13.93
N LEU A 84 -3.39 18.26 13.19
CA LEU A 84 -2.05 18.43 13.72
C LEU A 84 -1.38 19.75 13.27
N GLY A 85 -1.82 20.35 12.17
CA GLY A 85 -1.23 21.54 11.56
C GLY A 85 0.28 21.41 11.39
N ASP A 86 1.00 22.50 11.66
CA ASP A 86 2.45 22.58 11.52
C ASP A 86 3.25 21.75 12.56
N THR A 87 2.59 20.99 13.43
CA THR A 87 3.28 20.19 14.46
C THR A 87 3.93 18.92 13.92
N CYS A 88 3.61 18.51 12.69
CA CYS A 88 4.20 17.34 12.05
C CYS A 88 4.36 17.50 10.54
N LEU A 89 5.41 16.88 10.01
CA LEU A 89 5.48 16.55 8.59
C LEU A 89 4.65 15.28 8.35
N SER A 90 3.78 15.33 7.35
CA SER A 90 2.93 14.21 6.96
C SER A 90 3.24 13.74 5.55
N HIS A 91 3.35 12.42 5.38
CA HIS A 91 3.38 11.75 4.10
C HIS A 91 2.23 10.76 4.05
N ALA A 92 1.43 10.81 2.99
CA ALA A 92 0.30 9.92 2.80
C ALA A 92 0.31 9.33 1.39
N CYS A 93 -0.27 8.14 1.26
CA CYS A 93 -0.57 7.52 -0.02
C CYS A 93 -1.83 6.67 0.17
N GLY A 94 -2.96 7.18 -0.30
CA GLY A 94 -4.27 6.63 -0.02
C GLY A 94 -4.58 6.77 1.47
N ASP A 95 -4.83 5.65 2.13
CA ASP A 95 -5.09 5.52 3.56
C ASP A 95 -3.83 5.34 4.41
N ASP A 96 -2.72 4.94 3.81
CA ASP A 96 -1.44 4.82 4.51
C ASP A 96 -0.87 6.19 4.89
N ASN A 97 -0.34 6.28 6.11
CA ASN A 97 0.26 7.51 6.65
C ASN A 97 1.57 7.28 7.39
N LEU A 98 2.52 8.16 7.10
CA LEU A 98 3.77 8.37 7.83
C LEU A 98 3.76 9.79 8.41
N LEU A 99 3.79 9.89 9.74
CA LEU A 99 3.81 11.15 10.48
C LEU A 99 5.16 11.30 11.18
N ILE A 100 5.82 12.44 10.95
CA ILE A 100 7.13 12.75 11.52
C ILE A 100 6.98 14.04 12.33
N SER A 101 7.34 14.00 13.61
CA SER A 101 7.27 15.18 14.47
C SER A 101 8.51 15.27 15.36
N THR A 102 8.96 16.50 15.61
CA THR A 102 9.98 16.83 16.60
C THR A 102 9.43 16.80 18.03
N HIS A 103 8.10 16.72 18.18
CA HIS A 103 7.42 16.69 19.47
C HIS A 103 6.63 15.39 19.64
N PRO A 104 6.45 14.90 20.89
CA PRO A 104 5.59 13.77 21.14
C PRO A 104 4.15 14.05 20.67
N LEU A 105 3.67 13.27 19.71
CA LEU A 105 2.28 13.36 19.26
C LEU A 105 1.33 12.76 20.31
N ASN A 106 0.27 13.48 20.63
CA ASN A 106 -0.79 12.94 21.48
C ASN A 106 -1.71 12.04 20.64
N VAL A 107 -1.36 10.75 20.60
CA VAL A 107 -2.07 9.70 19.83
C VAL A 107 -3.55 9.63 20.20
N THR A 108 -3.90 9.75 21.48
CA THR A 108 -5.30 9.71 21.93
C THR A 108 -6.10 10.88 21.38
N ARG A 109 -5.54 12.09 21.42
CA ARG A 109 -6.17 13.28 20.85
C ARG A 109 -6.35 13.13 19.34
N LEU A 110 -5.32 12.68 18.62
CA LEU A 110 -5.38 12.42 17.18
C LEU A 110 -6.51 11.45 16.82
N LYS A 111 -6.61 10.31 17.51
CA LYS A 111 -7.71 9.35 17.32
C LYS A 111 -9.08 9.96 17.59
N ASN A 112 -9.20 10.73 18.68
CA ASN A 112 -10.47 11.35 19.06
C ASN A 112 -10.94 12.36 18.01
N VAL A 113 -10.06 13.24 17.53
CA VAL A 113 -10.41 14.23 16.49
C VAL A 113 -10.79 13.52 15.18
N LEU A 114 -9.98 12.57 14.72
CA LEU A 114 -10.28 11.82 13.49
C LEU A 114 -11.61 11.06 13.58
N SER A 115 -11.94 10.52 14.74
CA SER A 115 -13.20 9.81 14.97
C SER A 115 -14.40 10.75 15.10
N GLN A 116 -14.28 11.83 15.88
CA GLN A 116 -15.41 12.72 16.18
C GLN A 116 -15.73 13.67 15.02
N ASP A 117 -14.71 14.27 14.42
CA ASP A 117 -14.89 15.33 13.43
C ASP A 117 -15.00 14.77 12.00
N PHE A 118 -14.31 13.66 11.74
CA PHE A 118 -14.25 13.06 10.40
C PHE A 118 -14.90 11.67 10.32
N GLN A 119 -15.40 11.12 11.43
CA GLN A 119 -16.05 9.79 11.48
C GLN A 119 -15.11 8.65 11.04
N MET A 120 -13.80 8.82 11.24
CA MET A 120 -12.79 7.84 10.85
C MET A 120 -12.41 6.93 12.02
N SER A 121 -12.43 5.62 11.78
CA SER A 121 -11.86 4.63 12.71
C SER A 121 -10.37 4.47 12.43
N VAL A 122 -9.54 4.73 13.44
CA VAL A 122 -8.08 4.78 13.30
C VAL A 122 -7.41 3.83 14.29
N VAL A 123 -6.54 2.97 13.77
CA VAL A 123 -5.64 2.14 14.54
C VAL A 123 -4.25 2.75 14.49
N ILE A 124 -3.71 3.07 15.66
CA ILE A 124 -2.32 3.49 15.83
C ILE A 124 -1.71 2.48 16.76
N ASP A 125 -0.85 1.66 16.19
CA ASP A 125 -0.04 0.68 16.91
C ASP A 125 1.11 1.39 17.61
N SER A 126 1.22 1.17 18.92
CA SER A 126 2.29 1.72 19.75
C SER A 126 3.68 1.22 19.35
N GLU A 127 3.79 0.06 18.70
CA GLU A 127 5.07 -0.47 18.21
C GLU A 127 5.64 0.35 17.03
N ASN A 128 4.79 1.10 16.32
CA ASN A 128 5.19 1.92 15.17
C ASN A 128 5.63 3.35 15.56
N VAL A 129 6.00 3.57 16.82
CA VAL A 129 6.35 4.88 17.38
C VAL A 129 7.83 4.88 17.76
N LYS A 130 8.72 5.22 16.80
CA LYS A 130 10.06 5.88 16.97
C LYS A 130 11.13 5.38 15.99
N SER A 131 11.43 4.08 15.97
CA SER A 131 12.60 3.54 15.25
C SER A 131 12.29 2.43 14.26
N ASP A 132 11.02 2.04 14.21
CA ASP A 132 10.52 0.97 13.38
C ASP A 132 9.15 1.40 12.87
N VAL A 133 9.07 1.78 11.60
CA VAL A 133 7.86 2.37 11.03
C VAL A 133 7.40 1.54 9.85
N PHE A 134 6.11 1.24 9.84
CA PHE A 134 5.46 0.56 8.72
C PHE A 134 4.72 1.58 7.84
N PHE A 135 5.01 1.59 6.54
CA PHE A 135 4.36 2.46 5.56
C PHE A 135 4.38 1.79 4.18
N LEU A 136 3.27 1.81 3.45
CA LEU A 136 3.15 1.22 2.10
C LEU A 136 3.50 -0.26 2.01
N GLY A 137 3.26 -1.02 3.09
CA GLY A 137 3.63 -2.43 3.13
C GLY A 137 5.11 -2.71 3.44
N PHE A 138 5.90 -1.66 3.71
CA PHE A 138 7.33 -1.73 3.98
C PHE A 138 7.65 -1.33 5.42
N ARG A 139 8.62 -2.03 6.02
CA ARG A 139 9.10 -1.77 7.36
C ARG A 139 10.45 -1.04 7.29
N PHE A 140 10.49 0.17 7.81
CA PHE A 140 11.67 1.02 7.85
C PHE A 140 12.31 0.97 9.23
N ARG A 141 13.59 0.57 9.30
CA ARG A 141 14.32 0.41 10.57
C ARG A 141 15.60 1.22 10.61
N GLY A 142 15.89 1.76 11.79
CA GLY A 142 17.17 2.40 12.11
C GLY A 142 17.36 3.78 11.50
N GLN A 143 18.57 4.34 11.62
CA GLN A 143 18.90 5.67 11.10
C GLN A 143 19.04 5.69 9.57
N ASP A 144 19.34 4.55 8.96
CA ASP A 144 19.60 4.43 7.52
C ASP A 144 18.32 4.27 6.68
N ASN A 145 17.14 4.29 7.30
CA ASN A 145 15.83 4.10 6.65
C ASN A 145 15.78 2.88 5.73
N MET A 146 16.48 1.80 6.10
CA MET A 146 16.49 0.59 5.28
C MET A 146 15.11 -0.04 5.22
N CYS A 147 14.65 -0.32 3.99
CA CYS A 147 13.43 -1.07 3.74
C CYS A 147 13.71 -2.55 3.99
N VAL A 148 13.22 -3.05 5.12
CA VAL A 148 13.42 -4.43 5.56
C VAL A 148 12.16 -5.24 5.26
N GLY A 149 12.30 -6.24 4.40
CA GLY A 149 11.21 -7.17 4.12
C GLY A 149 11.00 -8.18 5.24
N SER A 150 9.73 -8.47 5.57
CA SER A 150 9.39 -9.62 6.40
C SER A 150 9.46 -10.89 5.55
N PRO A 151 10.29 -11.90 5.91
CA PRO A 151 10.37 -13.16 5.16
C PRO A 151 9.00 -13.82 4.97
N ARG A 152 8.14 -13.76 6.00
CA ARG A 152 6.78 -14.30 5.96
C ARG A 152 5.91 -13.57 4.94
N LEU A 153 6.00 -12.24 4.84
CA LEU A 153 5.24 -11.46 3.87
C LEU A 153 5.73 -11.72 2.45
N ILE A 154 7.05 -11.83 2.26
CA ILE A 154 7.66 -12.16 0.97
C ILE A 154 7.20 -13.54 0.51
N LEU A 155 7.25 -14.54 1.38
CA LEU A 155 6.75 -15.89 1.10
C LEU A 155 5.26 -15.87 0.75
N ALA A 156 4.43 -15.23 1.57
CA ALA A 156 3.00 -15.12 1.29
C ALA A 156 2.73 -14.47 -0.07
N LYS A 157 3.42 -13.35 -0.35
CA LYS A 157 3.33 -12.66 -1.65
C LYS A 157 3.88 -13.51 -2.79
N ALA A 158 4.85 -14.40 -2.59
CA ALA A 158 5.33 -15.28 -3.66
C ALA A 158 4.33 -16.41 -3.94
N THR A 159 3.76 -17.01 -2.90
CA THR A 159 2.92 -18.21 -2.99
C THR A 159 1.51 -17.95 -3.52
N PHE A 160 0.82 -16.90 -3.06
CA PHE A 160 -0.61 -16.71 -3.35
C PHE A 160 -0.80 -15.72 -4.48
N SER A 161 -1.10 -16.17 -5.71
CA SER A 161 -1.32 -15.27 -6.86
C SER A 161 -2.78 -14.84 -6.97
N GLU A 162 -3.01 -13.54 -7.12
CA GLU A 162 -4.35 -12.99 -7.41
C GLU A 162 -4.72 -13.14 -8.89
N HIS A 163 -3.72 -13.31 -9.76
CA HIS A 163 -3.90 -13.43 -11.20
C HIS A 163 -3.30 -14.73 -11.73
N PHE A 164 -4.06 -15.42 -12.56
CA PHE A 164 -3.57 -16.57 -13.33
C PHE A 164 -3.01 -16.02 -14.64
N LEU A 165 -1.68 -15.89 -14.71
CA LEU A 165 -0.98 -15.57 -15.95
C LEU A 165 -0.82 -16.86 -16.78
N ASP A 166 -0.98 -16.74 -18.10
CA ASP A 166 -0.76 -17.82 -19.06
C ASP A 166 0.75 -18.01 -19.33
N MET A 167 1.42 -18.64 -18.36
CA MET A 167 2.85 -18.93 -18.37
C MET A 167 3.13 -20.13 -17.47
N SER A 168 4.33 -20.70 -17.60
CA SER A 168 4.74 -21.82 -16.74
C SER A 168 4.76 -21.41 -15.27
N SER A 169 4.46 -22.36 -14.36
CA SER A 169 4.47 -22.10 -12.92
C SER A 169 5.82 -21.57 -12.42
N ASP A 170 6.92 -22.08 -13.00
CA ASP A 170 8.28 -21.72 -12.61
C ASP A 170 8.65 -20.31 -13.05
N GLU A 171 8.33 -19.94 -14.29
CA GLU A 171 8.54 -18.59 -14.82
C GLU A 171 7.74 -17.56 -14.02
N ARG A 172 6.47 -17.85 -13.74
CA ARG A 172 5.60 -17.01 -12.91
C ARG A 172 6.19 -16.79 -11.51
N LEU A 173 6.65 -17.87 -10.88
CA LEU A 173 7.25 -17.79 -9.55
C LEU A 173 8.55 -16.97 -9.59
N GLY A 174 9.41 -17.20 -10.58
CA GLY A 174 10.68 -16.50 -10.76
C GLY A 174 10.51 -14.98 -10.95
N LEU A 175 9.62 -14.58 -11.88
CA LEU A 175 9.30 -13.16 -12.11
C LEU A 175 8.71 -12.51 -10.86
N ARG A 176 7.83 -13.23 -10.16
CA ARG A 176 7.17 -12.70 -8.97
C ARG A 176 8.11 -12.52 -7.80
N VAL A 177 8.93 -13.54 -7.51
CA VAL A 177 9.96 -13.45 -6.46
C VAL A 177 10.92 -12.30 -6.77
N SER A 178 11.34 -12.17 -8.03
CA SER A 178 12.22 -11.06 -8.46
C SER A 178 11.57 -9.69 -8.26
N SER A 179 10.31 -9.54 -8.67
CA SER A 179 9.53 -8.30 -8.50
C SER A 179 9.28 -7.96 -7.03
N ILE A 180 9.06 -8.96 -6.16
CA ILE A 180 8.90 -8.73 -4.72
C ILE A 180 10.22 -8.30 -4.11
N LEU A 181 11.29 -9.05 -4.38
CA LEU A 181 12.59 -8.85 -3.77
C LEU A 181 13.25 -7.54 -4.18
N SER A 182 12.99 -7.04 -5.40
CA SER A 182 13.54 -5.77 -5.90
C SER A 182 13.13 -4.55 -5.07
N ASN A 183 12.07 -4.68 -4.26
CA ASN A 183 11.60 -3.61 -3.38
C ASN A 183 12.32 -3.54 -2.03
N TYR A 184 13.23 -4.47 -1.70
CA TYR A 184 13.88 -4.54 -0.40
C TYR A 184 15.39 -4.35 -0.49
N THR A 185 15.92 -3.51 0.40
CA THR A 185 17.38 -3.22 0.45
C THR A 185 18.20 -4.41 0.93
N ASN A 186 17.59 -5.33 1.68
CA ASN A 186 18.23 -6.55 2.19
C ASN A 186 17.95 -7.80 1.33
N MET A 187 17.71 -7.63 0.02
CA MET A 187 17.40 -8.72 -0.91
C MET A 187 18.34 -9.92 -0.77
N LEU A 188 19.67 -9.72 -0.77
CA LEU A 188 20.63 -10.82 -0.76
C LEU A 188 20.53 -11.67 0.52
N GLU A 189 20.33 -11.01 1.66
CA GLU A 189 20.13 -11.69 2.95
C GLU A 189 18.82 -12.49 2.95
N LEU A 190 17.75 -11.90 2.43
CA LEU A 190 16.44 -12.55 2.31
C LEU A 190 16.50 -13.78 1.40
N VAL A 191 17.17 -13.68 0.25
CA VAL A 191 17.39 -14.82 -0.66
C VAL A 191 18.17 -15.93 0.03
N SER A 192 19.26 -15.60 0.74
CA SER A 192 20.06 -16.59 1.48
C SER A 192 19.22 -17.34 2.52
N LYS A 193 18.38 -16.62 3.28
CA LYS A 193 17.47 -17.21 4.28
C LYS A 193 16.40 -18.09 3.63
N LEU A 194 15.74 -17.58 2.59
CA LEU A 194 14.71 -18.32 1.85
C LEU A 194 15.27 -19.61 1.25
N ILE A 195 16.47 -19.55 0.65
CA ILE A 195 17.14 -20.74 0.11
C ILE A 195 17.41 -21.73 1.24
N LYS A 196 17.98 -21.31 2.37
CA LYS A 196 18.23 -22.21 3.51
C LYS A 196 16.96 -22.91 3.98
N ASP A 197 15.85 -22.17 4.12
CA ASP A 197 14.58 -22.71 4.61
C ASP A 197 13.88 -23.62 3.57
N LEU A 198 14.00 -23.30 2.28
CA LEU A 198 13.52 -24.14 1.18
C LEU A 198 14.35 -25.43 1.04
N THR A 199 15.67 -25.36 1.25
CA THR A 199 16.54 -26.55 1.16
C THR A 199 16.24 -27.57 2.26
N VAL A 200 15.66 -27.12 3.38
CA VAL A 200 15.23 -28.00 4.49
C VAL A 200 13.87 -28.67 4.19
N SER A 201 13.06 -28.11 3.28
CA SER A 201 11.70 -28.59 2.99
C SER A 201 11.55 -29.31 1.63
N VAL A 202 12.57 -29.26 0.77
CA VAL A 202 12.59 -30.04 -0.48
C VAL A 202 13.56 -31.21 -0.33
N SER A 203 13.06 -32.34 0.19
CA SER A 203 13.65 -33.64 -0.14
C SER A 203 13.37 -33.91 -1.62
N LEU A 204 14.27 -33.45 -2.49
CA LEU A 204 14.23 -33.75 -3.92
C LEU A 204 14.31 -35.27 -4.11
N PRO A 205 13.52 -35.86 -5.03
CA PRO A 205 13.74 -37.21 -5.49
C PRO A 205 15.19 -37.34 -6.00
N GLU A 206 15.79 -38.49 -5.73
CA GLU A 206 17.21 -38.79 -5.82
C GLU A 206 17.84 -38.54 -7.21
N GLU A 207 18.18 -37.30 -7.54
CA GLU A 207 19.26 -37.00 -8.49
C GLU A 207 20.23 -36.00 -7.85
N ARG A 208 21.29 -36.56 -7.27
CA ARG A 208 22.38 -35.80 -6.64
C ARG A 208 23.18 -35.05 -7.70
N VAL A 209 22.88 -33.77 -7.90
CA VAL A 209 23.88 -32.81 -8.40
C VAL A 209 24.46 -32.08 -7.19
N THR A 210 25.64 -32.53 -6.74
CA THR A 210 26.39 -31.88 -5.66
C THR A 210 27.00 -30.58 -6.17
N LEU A 211 26.37 -29.44 -5.91
CA LEU A 211 26.95 -28.11 -6.13
C LEU A 211 27.66 -27.67 -4.84
N THR A 212 28.99 -27.57 -4.90
CA THR A 212 29.85 -27.43 -3.73
C THR A 212 30.18 -25.99 -3.36
N SER A 213 29.87 -25.00 -4.20
CA SER A 213 30.04 -23.58 -3.86
C SER A 213 28.75 -22.76 -3.94
N GLU A 214 28.57 -21.80 -3.02
CA GLU A 214 27.44 -20.85 -3.07
C GLU A 214 27.42 -20.02 -4.37
N LYS A 215 28.60 -19.82 -4.98
CA LYS A 215 28.76 -19.14 -6.27
C LYS A 215 28.13 -19.93 -7.42
N GLU A 216 28.20 -21.26 -7.40
CA GLU A 216 27.57 -22.13 -8.42
C GLU A 216 26.06 -22.20 -8.26
N LYS A 217 25.56 -22.21 -7.01
CA LYS A 217 24.11 -22.12 -6.74
C LYS A 217 23.54 -20.79 -7.23
N PHE A 218 24.27 -19.68 -6.98
CA PHE A 218 23.89 -18.35 -7.46
C PHE A 218 23.97 -18.22 -8.99
N LEU A 219 24.98 -18.82 -9.64
CA LEU A 219 25.10 -18.85 -11.11
C LEU A 219 24.00 -19.69 -11.78
N LEU A 220 23.59 -20.81 -11.17
CA LEU A 220 22.46 -21.60 -11.65
C LEU A 220 21.15 -20.80 -11.55
N TYR A 221 20.94 -20.12 -10.42
CA TYR A 221 19.80 -19.21 -10.23
C TYR A 221 19.81 -18.05 -11.24
N LYS A 222 20.98 -17.44 -11.49
CA LYS A 222 21.16 -16.36 -12.48
C LYS A 222 20.90 -16.82 -13.91
N LYS A 223 21.20 -18.08 -14.24
CA LYS A 223 20.95 -18.70 -15.55
C LYS A 223 19.45 -18.99 -15.79
N HIS A 224 18.66 -19.13 -14.72
CA HIS A 224 17.21 -19.34 -14.81
C HIS A 224 16.37 -18.06 -14.60
N LEU A 225 16.97 -16.98 -14.07
CA LEU A 225 16.30 -15.69 -13.82
C LEU A 225 16.63 -14.58 -14.83
N LEU A 226 17.57 -14.80 -15.76
CA LEU A 226 17.82 -13.89 -16.88
C LEU A 226 17.44 -14.58 -18.19
N ILE A 227 16.17 -14.43 -18.56
CA ILE A 227 15.70 -14.39 -19.95
C ILE A 227 15.04 -13.03 -20.14
#